data_AF-A0A2D9H6R0-F1
#
_entry.id   AF-A0A2D9H6R0-F1
#
_cell.length_a   1.000
_cell.length_b   1.000
_cell.length_c   1.000
_cell.angle_alpha   90.00
_cell.angle_beta   90.00
_cell.angle_gamma   90.00
#
_symmetry.space_group_name_H-M   'P 1'
#
loop_
_entity.id
_entity.type
_entity.pdbx_description
1 polymer ?
#
loop_
_entity_poly.entity_id
_entity_poly.type
_entity_poly.pdbx_seq_one_letter_code
_entity_poly.pdbx_strand_id
1 'polypeptide(L)'
;LVDLTVQTDGDVHIDAHHTVEDTAIALGQALRQALGDKKGVRRFGDATVPLDEALVQAVVDVSGRPYCVHTGEPEGQRYVQLGGSGVSYLGSLTQHVFESIAFHAHLALHVRVLAGREPHHIVETQFKAFARAFRDAVALDPRETGVPSTKGAL
;
A
#
# COMPACT_ATOMS: atom_id res chain seq x y z
N LEU A 1 8.41 8.93 9.10
CA LEU A 1 7.94 7.57 9.43
C LEU A 1 6.47 7.70 9.83
N VAL A 2 5.69 6.63 9.75
CA VAL A 2 4.27 6.65 10.13
C VAL A 2 4.12 5.86 11.42
N ASP A 3 3.54 6.49 12.43
CA ASP A 3 3.15 5.80 13.64
C ASP A 3 1.76 5.19 13.41
N LEU A 4 1.62 3.90 13.66
CA LEU A 4 0.42 3.15 13.33
C LEU A 4 -0.03 2.34 14.55
N THR A 5 -1.26 2.59 15.00
CA THR A 5 -1.97 1.75 15.96
C THR A 5 -3.21 1.22 15.27
N VAL A 6 -3.36 -0.11 15.22
CA VAL A 6 -4.49 -0.78 14.56
C VAL A 6 -5.08 -1.78 15.54
N GLN A 7 -6.40 -1.79 15.62
CA GLN A 7 -7.18 -2.81 16.31
C GLN A 7 -8.34 -3.17 15.40
N THR A 8 -8.52 -4.48 15.18
CA THR A 8 -9.61 -5.03 14.39
C THR A 8 -10.19 -6.22 15.15
N ASP A 9 -11.51 -6.26 15.26
CA ASP A 9 -12.27 -7.44 15.66
C ASP A 9 -13.17 -7.81 14.49
N GLY A 10 -13.08 -9.05 14.02
CA GLY A 10 -13.62 -9.45 12.74
C GLY A 10 -14.00 -10.92 12.70
N ASP A 11 -14.71 -11.31 11.65
CA ASP A 11 -15.32 -12.62 11.45
C ASP A 11 -14.33 -13.68 10.93
N VAL A 12 -13.14 -13.74 11.53
CA VAL A 12 -12.03 -14.61 11.10
C VAL A 12 -12.34 -16.12 11.16
N HIS A 13 -13.45 -16.50 11.81
CA HIS A 13 -13.97 -17.87 11.81
C HIS A 13 -14.61 -18.28 10.46
N ILE A 14 -14.94 -17.30 9.60
CA ILE A 14 -15.35 -17.50 8.21
C ILE A 14 -14.09 -17.61 7.35
N ASP A 15 -13.36 -16.50 7.21
CA ASP A 15 -12.02 -16.42 6.63
C ASP A 15 -11.37 -15.06 6.99
N ALA A 16 -10.16 -14.79 6.50
CA ALA A 16 -9.47 -13.53 6.74
C ALA A 16 -9.98 -12.34 5.90
N HIS A 17 -10.87 -12.56 4.93
CA HIS A 17 -11.13 -11.61 3.84
C HIS A 17 -11.69 -10.29 4.37
N HIS A 18 -12.86 -10.32 5.01
CA HIS A 18 -13.51 -9.08 5.47
C HIS A 18 -12.65 -8.36 6.49
N THR A 19 -12.04 -9.11 7.42
CA THR A 19 -11.15 -8.53 8.44
C THR A 19 -9.98 -7.78 7.82
N VAL A 20 -9.33 -8.36 6.80
CA VAL A 20 -8.19 -7.73 6.10
C VAL A 20 -8.65 -6.55 5.23
N GLU A 21 -9.74 -6.71 4.49
CA GLU A 21 -10.31 -5.66 3.64
C GLU A 21 -10.71 -4.44 4.48
N ASP A 22 -11.54 -4.63 5.51
CA ASP A 22 -12.04 -3.53 6.35
C ASP A 22 -10.92 -2.83 7.10
N THR A 23 -9.89 -3.56 7.52
CA THR A 23 -8.67 -2.96 8.08
C THR A 23 -7.96 -2.08 7.06
N ALA A 24 -7.84 -2.52 5.80
CA ALA A 24 -7.24 -1.76 4.71
C ALA A 24 -8.08 -0.52 4.33
N ILE A 25 -9.41 -0.64 4.35
CA ILE A 25 -10.35 0.48 4.17
C ILE A 25 -10.13 1.53 5.26
N ALA A 26 -10.15 1.12 6.53
CA ALA A 26 -9.95 2.02 7.67
C ALA A 26 -8.58 2.70 7.62
N LEU A 27 -7.53 1.96 7.27
CA LEU A 27 -6.18 2.51 7.08
C LEU A 27 -6.17 3.55 5.95
N GLY A 28 -6.75 3.25 4.79
CA GLY A 28 -6.83 4.18 3.67
C GLY A 28 -7.55 5.48 4.05
N GLN A 29 -8.68 5.38 4.76
CA GLN A 29 -9.42 6.54 5.27
C GLN A 29 -8.59 7.36 6.26
N ALA A 30 -7.88 6.70 7.19
CA ALA A 30 -6.99 7.37 8.14
C ALA A 30 -5.84 8.12 7.45
N LEU A 31 -5.22 7.51 6.42
CA LEU A 31 -4.19 8.17 5.61
C LEU A 31 -4.74 9.40 4.89
N ARG A 32 -5.93 9.31 4.28
CA ARG A 32 -6.58 10.45 3.63
C ARG A 32 -6.84 11.59 4.61
N GLN A 33 -7.34 11.27 5.80
CA GLN A 33 -7.59 12.26 6.85
C GLN A 33 -6.28 12.93 7.31
N ALA A 34 -5.23 12.13 7.53
CA ALA A 34 -3.92 12.62 7.95
C ALA A 34 -3.24 13.52 6.89
N LEU A 35 -3.47 13.26 5.61
CA LEU A 35 -2.92 14.05 4.50
C LEU A 35 -3.54 15.45 4.36
N GLY A 36 -4.72 15.69 4.93
CA GLY A 36 -5.37 16.99 4.94
C GLY A 36 -5.50 17.60 3.53
N ASP A 37 -5.04 18.86 3.39
CA ASP A 37 -5.07 19.61 2.12
C ASP A 37 -3.87 19.33 1.20
N LYS A 38 -2.97 18.41 1.60
CA LYS A 38 -1.80 17.96 0.84
C LYS A 38 -0.86 19.10 0.43
N LYS A 39 -0.86 20.21 1.17
CA LYS A 39 0.08 21.31 0.90
C LYS A 39 1.49 20.96 1.34
N GLY A 40 2.46 21.37 0.53
CA GLY A 40 3.87 21.25 0.85
C GLY A 40 4.44 19.84 0.78
N VAL A 41 3.65 18.81 0.45
CA VAL A 41 4.18 17.45 0.25
C VAL A 41 4.87 17.33 -1.10
N ARG A 42 5.82 16.41 -1.23
CA ARG A 42 6.45 16.06 -2.52
C ARG A 42 5.49 15.48 -3.53
N ARG A 43 4.36 14.94 -3.06
CA ARG A 43 3.27 14.29 -3.79
C ARG A 43 3.65 12.96 -4.45
N PHE A 44 4.84 12.87 -5.03
CA PHE A 44 5.32 11.67 -5.70
C PHE A 44 6.40 10.98 -4.88
N GLY A 45 6.35 9.66 -4.85
CA GLY A 45 7.41 8.82 -4.30
C GLY A 45 7.56 7.54 -5.09
N ASP A 46 8.78 7.05 -5.17
CA ASP A 46 9.17 5.82 -5.86
C ASP A 46 10.19 5.09 -5.01
N ALA A 47 10.02 3.78 -4.86
CA ALA A 47 10.96 2.94 -4.16
C ALA A 47 11.02 1.56 -4.80
N THR A 48 12.24 1.12 -5.12
CA THR A 48 12.55 -0.27 -5.44
C THR A 48 13.26 -0.91 -4.26
N VAL A 49 12.65 -1.94 -3.68
CA VAL A 49 13.11 -2.56 -2.44
C VAL A 49 13.31 -4.06 -2.66
N PRO A 50 14.44 -4.64 -2.20
CA PRO A 50 14.64 -6.08 -2.18
C PRO A 50 14.26 -6.72 -0.83
N LEU A 51 14.03 -8.02 -0.85
CA LEU A 51 14.13 -8.93 0.30
C LEU A 51 14.57 -10.28 -0.25
N ASP A 52 15.82 -10.65 0.03
CA ASP A 52 16.47 -11.83 -0.53
C ASP A 52 16.30 -11.90 -2.06
N GLU A 53 15.59 -12.89 -2.59
CA GLU A 53 15.35 -13.05 -4.03
C GLU A 53 14.17 -12.22 -4.57
N ALA A 54 13.37 -11.61 -3.69
CA ALA A 54 12.28 -10.75 -4.06
C ALA A 54 12.77 -9.32 -4.33
N LEU A 55 12.21 -8.68 -5.37
CA LEU A 55 12.45 -7.29 -5.73
C LEU A 55 11.14 -6.66 -6.16
N VAL A 56 10.76 -5.55 -5.53
CA VAL A 56 9.49 -4.86 -5.82
C VAL A 56 9.72 -3.37 -5.99
N GLN A 57 9.06 -2.79 -7.00
CA GLN A 57 8.89 -1.35 -7.12
C GLN A 57 7.50 -0.94 -6.66
N ALA A 58 7.41 0.12 -5.85
CA ALA A 58 6.16 0.83 -5.59
C ALA A 58 6.31 2.30 -5.97
N VAL A 59 5.27 2.87 -6.61
CA VAL A 59 5.19 4.28 -6.98
C VAL A 59 3.87 4.84 -6.46
N VAL A 60 3.95 5.98 -5.78
CA VAL A 60 2.82 6.65 -5.14
C VAL A 60 2.68 8.07 -5.71
N ASP A 61 1.48 8.43 -6.15
CA ASP A 61 1.04 9.82 -6.38
C ASP A 61 -0.10 10.14 -5.39
N VAL A 62 0.14 11.11 -4.50
CA VAL A 62 -0.86 11.69 -3.58
C VAL A 62 -1.83 12.57 -4.37
N SER A 63 -2.61 11.91 -5.23
CA SER A 63 -3.20 12.52 -6.41
C SER A 63 -4.63 13.04 -6.21
N GLY A 64 -5.31 12.56 -5.17
CA GLY A 64 -6.75 12.74 -5.00
C GLY A 64 -7.63 11.77 -5.77
N ARG A 65 -7.04 10.97 -6.66
CA ARG A 65 -7.73 10.03 -7.52
C ARG A 65 -7.41 8.60 -7.06
N PRO A 66 -8.42 7.79 -6.75
CA PRO A 66 -8.22 6.39 -6.43
C PRO A 66 -7.82 5.61 -7.68
N TYR A 67 -6.64 5.01 -7.69
CA TYR A 67 -6.20 4.13 -8.76
C TYR A 67 -5.13 3.16 -8.25
N CYS A 68 -5.23 1.88 -8.60
CA CYS A 68 -4.23 0.88 -8.24
C CYS A 68 -3.86 0.06 -9.47
N VAL A 69 -2.55 -0.13 -9.69
CA VAL A 69 -2.02 -1.08 -10.66
C VAL A 69 -1.07 -2.01 -9.91
N HIS A 70 -1.43 -3.28 -9.87
CA HIS A 70 -0.65 -4.32 -9.20
C HIS A 70 -0.31 -5.43 -10.20
N THR A 71 0.99 -5.70 -10.37
CA THR A 71 1.48 -6.57 -11.45
C THR A 71 2.74 -7.33 -11.06
N GLY A 72 3.01 -8.43 -11.76
CA GLY A 72 4.28 -9.15 -11.70
C GLY A 72 4.37 -10.23 -10.63
N GLU A 73 3.33 -10.42 -9.80
CA GLU A 73 3.26 -11.59 -8.93
C GLU A 73 3.25 -12.89 -9.76
N PRO A 74 3.94 -13.96 -9.30
CA PRO A 74 3.80 -15.28 -9.91
C PRO A 74 2.34 -15.76 -9.88
N GLU A 75 1.89 -16.49 -10.90
CA GLU A 75 0.50 -16.97 -10.99
C GLU A 75 0.07 -17.79 -9.76
N GLY A 76 1.01 -18.53 -9.16
CA GLY A 76 0.77 -19.32 -7.95
C GLY A 76 0.51 -18.48 -6.69
N GLN A 77 0.93 -17.20 -6.67
CA GLN A 77 0.90 -16.34 -5.47
C GLN A 77 -0.51 -16.20 -4.90
N ARG A 78 -1.54 -16.08 -5.75
CA ARG A 78 -2.94 -15.92 -5.30
C ARG A 78 -3.48 -17.13 -4.50
N TYR A 79 -2.83 -18.29 -4.58
CA TYR A 79 -3.29 -19.52 -3.92
C TYR A 79 -2.49 -19.86 -2.66
N VAL A 80 -1.41 -19.13 -2.38
CA VAL A 80 -0.55 -19.42 -1.23
C VAL A 80 -1.26 -19.03 0.07
N GLN A 81 -0.98 -19.80 1.12
CA GLN A 81 -1.39 -19.50 2.48
C GLN A 81 -0.14 -19.15 3.28
N LEU A 82 -0.12 -17.94 3.84
CA LEU A 82 0.95 -17.46 4.71
C LEU A 82 0.49 -17.50 6.17
N GLY A 83 1.38 -17.94 7.07
CA GLY A 83 1.09 -18.15 8.49
C GLY A 83 1.11 -19.63 8.89
N GLY A 84 0.65 -19.94 10.11
CA GLY A 84 0.66 -21.34 10.60
C GLY A 84 0.07 -21.60 11.99
N SER A 85 -0.32 -20.57 12.74
CA SER A 85 -0.87 -20.73 14.10
C SER A 85 -2.29 -20.18 14.26
N GLY A 86 -2.98 -19.89 13.16
CA GLY A 86 -4.31 -19.27 13.16
C GLY A 86 -4.90 -19.17 11.75
N VAL A 87 -5.72 -18.15 11.53
CA VAL A 87 -6.36 -17.89 10.22
C VAL A 87 -5.29 -17.44 9.23
N SER A 88 -5.14 -18.17 8.14
CA SER A 88 -4.10 -17.93 7.13
C SER A 88 -4.33 -16.62 6.38
N TYR A 89 -3.25 -15.91 6.07
CA TYR A 89 -3.28 -14.82 5.10
C TYR A 89 -3.19 -15.41 3.69
N LEU A 90 -4.24 -15.25 2.89
CA LEU A 90 -4.26 -15.69 1.49
C LEU A 90 -3.46 -14.72 0.63
N GLY A 91 -2.55 -15.21 -0.21
CA GLY A 91 -1.72 -14.35 -1.06
C GLY A 91 -2.53 -13.42 -1.97
N SER A 92 -3.74 -13.82 -2.39
CA SER A 92 -4.69 -12.99 -3.14
C SER A 92 -5.12 -11.71 -2.41
N LEU A 93 -5.04 -11.68 -1.08
CA LEU A 93 -5.38 -10.49 -0.29
C LEU A 93 -4.35 -9.37 -0.44
N THR A 94 -3.13 -9.66 -0.91
CA THR A 94 -2.09 -8.63 -1.06
C THR A 94 -2.52 -7.56 -2.05
N GLN A 95 -2.99 -7.99 -3.22
CA GLN A 95 -3.56 -7.08 -4.21
C GLN A 95 -4.76 -6.31 -3.63
N HIS A 96 -5.67 -7.02 -2.97
CA HIS A 96 -6.89 -6.44 -2.41
C HIS A 96 -6.58 -5.35 -1.36
N VAL A 97 -5.58 -5.56 -0.50
CA VAL A 97 -5.12 -4.56 0.47
C VAL A 97 -4.65 -3.29 -0.23
N PHE A 98 -3.83 -3.40 -1.28
CA PHE A 98 -3.34 -2.23 -1.99
C PHE A 98 -4.44 -1.50 -2.77
N GLU A 99 -5.36 -2.24 -3.38
CA GLU A 99 -6.55 -1.68 -4.03
C GLU A 99 -7.40 -0.90 -3.02
N SER A 100 -7.72 -1.48 -1.86
CA SER A 100 -8.50 -0.84 -0.81
C SER A 100 -7.80 0.38 -0.22
N ILE A 101 -6.49 0.28 0.09
CA ILE A 101 -5.72 1.44 0.58
C ILE A 101 -5.71 2.55 -0.46
N ALA A 102 -5.35 2.26 -1.73
CA ALA A 102 -5.28 3.28 -2.76
C ALA A 102 -6.63 3.94 -3.02
N PHE A 103 -7.70 3.14 -3.00
CA PHE A 103 -9.06 3.64 -3.18
C PHE A 103 -9.47 4.59 -2.06
N HIS A 104 -9.36 4.16 -0.80
CA HIS A 104 -9.83 4.94 0.33
C HIS A 104 -8.89 6.07 0.74
N ALA A 105 -7.58 5.95 0.46
CA ALA A 105 -6.59 7.01 0.64
C ALA A 105 -6.61 8.05 -0.50
N HIS A 106 -7.33 7.79 -1.60
CA HIS A 106 -7.33 8.63 -2.80
C HIS A 106 -5.93 8.82 -3.40
N LEU A 107 -5.22 7.71 -3.54
CA LEU A 107 -3.88 7.63 -4.10
C LEU A 107 -3.94 6.97 -5.47
N ALA A 108 -3.06 7.40 -6.37
CA ALA A 108 -2.68 6.58 -7.50
C ALA A 108 -1.44 5.77 -7.10
N LEU A 109 -1.57 4.45 -7.08
CA LEU A 109 -0.57 3.49 -6.60
C LEU A 109 -0.21 2.52 -7.72
N HIS A 110 1.07 2.34 -7.95
CA HIS A 110 1.60 1.23 -8.75
C HIS A 110 2.46 0.35 -7.86
N VAL A 111 2.26 -0.96 -7.91
CA VAL A 111 3.11 -1.96 -7.25
C VAL A 111 3.47 -3.02 -8.29
N ARG A 112 4.76 -3.22 -8.50
CA ARG A 112 5.29 -4.15 -9.49
C ARG A 112 6.33 -5.06 -8.86
N VAL A 113 5.99 -6.34 -8.76
CA VAL A 113 6.95 -7.39 -8.41
C VAL A 113 7.83 -7.65 -9.63
N LEU A 114 9.13 -7.42 -9.48
CA LEU A 114 10.13 -7.54 -10.55
C LEU A 114 10.82 -8.90 -10.53
N ALA A 115 11.00 -9.46 -9.34
CA ALA A 115 11.55 -10.79 -9.09
C ALA A 115 11.02 -11.31 -7.75
N GLY A 116 11.03 -12.62 -7.57
CA GLY A 116 10.65 -13.27 -6.31
C GLY A 116 10.27 -14.73 -6.54
N ARG A 117 10.47 -15.56 -5.51
CA ARG A 117 10.09 -16.98 -5.55
C ARG A 117 9.37 -17.38 -4.27
N GLU A 118 9.88 -16.94 -3.13
CA GLU A 118 9.32 -17.26 -1.83
C GLU A 118 8.09 -16.35 -1.57
N PRO A 119 6.90 -16.94 -1.33
CA PRO A 119 5.66 -16.17 -1.21
C PRO A 119 5.63 -15.13 -0.08
N HIS A 120 6.23 -15.41 1.08
CA HIS A 120 6.33 -14.45 2.18
C HIS A 120 7.22 -13.27 1.76
N HIS A 121 8.37 -13.54 1.15
CA HIS A 121 9.32 -12.52 0.67
C HIS A 121 8.63 -11.59 -0.32
N ILE A 122 7.86 -12.13 -1.26
CA ILE A 122 7.08 -11.35 -2.23
C ILE A 122 6.10 -10.41 -1.52
N VAL A 123 5.29 -10.90 -0.58
CA VAL A 123 4.31 -10.06 0.13
C VAL A 123 5.01 -8.97 0.95
N GLU A 124 5.98 -9.34 1.79
CA GLU A 124 6.65 -8.39 2.67
C GLU A 124 7.39 -7.29 1.88
N THR A 125 8.01 -7.64 0.76
CA THR A 125 8.73 -6.67 -0.08
C THR A 125 7.80 -5.64 -0.69
N GLN A 126 6.56 -6.02 -1.04
CA GLN A 126 5.56 -5.07 -1.53
C GLN A 126 5.17 -4.04 -0.48
N PHE A 127 4.90 -4.47 0.75
CA PHE A 127 4.63 -3.54 1.85
C PHE A 127 5.82 -2.64 2.15
N LYS A 128 7.05 -3.17 2.12
CA LYS A 128 8.28 -2.38 2.30
C LYS A 128 8.46 -1.33 1.20
N ALA A 129 8.24 -1.72 -0.07
CA ALA A 129 8.31 -0.81 -1.21
C ALA A 129 7.26 0.30 -1.08
N PHE A 130 6.00 -0.05 -0.82
CA PHE A 130 4.93 0.91 -0.59
C PHE A 130 5.26 1.87 0.56
N ALA A 131 5.70 1.37 1.71
CA ALA A 131 6.04 2.22 2.87
C ALA A 131 7.15 3.23 2.56
N ARG A 132 8.16 2.82 1.78
CA ARG A 132 9.25 3.71 1.34
C ARG A 132 8.78 4.76 0.34
N ALA A 133 8.05 4.35 -0.69
CA ALA A 133 7.50 5.25 -1.70
C ALA A 133 6.51 6.25 -1.06
N PHE A 134 5.61 5.76 -0.20
CA PHE A 134 4.66 6.60 0.51
C PHE A 134 5.35 7.60 1.43
N ARG A 135 6.37 7.17 2.20
CA ARG A 135 7.18 8.08 3.04
C ARG A 135 7.72 9.25 2.23
N ASP A 136 8.24 8.99 1.04
CA ASP A 136 8.82 10.04 0.21
C ASP A 136 7.73 10.93 -0.40
N ALA A 137 6.61 10.35 -0.85
CA ALA A 137 5.47 11.08 -1.40
C ALA A 137 4.85 12.07 -0.41
N VAL A 138 4.82 11.73 0.88
CA VAL A 138 4.25 12.57 1.94
C VAL A 138 5.28 13.44 2.66
N ALA A 139 6.56 13.33 2.32
CA ALA A 139 7.58 14.19 2.90
C ALA A 139 7.35 15.64 2.49
N LEU A 140 7.62 16.58 3.41
CA LEU A 140 7.60 18.00 3.09
C LEU A 140 8.71 18.33 2.08
N ASP A 141 8.36 19.05 1.03
CA ASP A 141 9.30 19.66 0.10
C ASP A 141 9.56 21.10 0.54
N PRO A 142 10.79 21.47 0.94
CA PRO A 142 11.10 22.84 1.36
C PRO A 142 10.92 23.89 0.25
N ARG A 143 10.71 23.46 -1.01
CA ARG A 143 10.48 24.33 -2.16
C ARG A 143 9.02 24.37 -2.60
N GLU A 144 8.15 23.54 -2.04
CA GLU A 144 6.71 23.56 -2.33
C GLU A 144 5.98 24.31 -1.22
N THR A 145 5.40 25.46 -1.56
CA THR A 145 4.69 26.33 -0.62
C THR A 145 3.17 26.19 -0.69
N GLY A 146 2.65 25.44 -1.65
CA GLY A 146 1.22 25.29 -1.91
C GLY A 146 0.82 23.84 -2.18
N VAL A 147 -0.27 23.67 -2.93
CA VAL A 147 -0.71 22.35 -3.39
C VAL A 147 0.12 21.99 -4.62
N PRO A 148 0.83 20.84 -4.65
CA PRO A 148 1.70 20.43 -5.76
C PRO A 148 0.88 19.95 -6.97
N SER A 149 0.10 20.85 -7.56
CA SER A 149 -0.82 20.58 -8.67
C SER A 149 -1.00 21.82 -9.53
N THR A 150 -0.87 21.66 -10.84
CA THR A 150 -1.13 22.73 -11.82
C THR A 150 -2.59 23.20 -11.81
N LYS A 151 -3.51 22.41 -11.27
CA LYS A 151 -4.92 22.75 -11.11
C LYS A 151 -5.23 23.53 -9.82
N GLY A 152 -4.26 23.67 -8.92
CA GLY A 152 -4.44 24.29 -7.61
C GLY A 152 -5.21 23.43 -6.59
N ALA A 153 -5.56 22.20 -6.93
CA ALA A 153 -6.28 21.26 -6.07
C ALA A 153 -5.82 19.80 -6.30
N LEU A 154 -5.98 18.97 -5.25
CA LEU A 154 -5.72 17.53 -5.16
C LEU A 154 -6.77 16.86 -4.26
#